data_AF-G3IMS2-F1
#
_entry.id   AF-G3IMS2-F1
#
_cell.length_a   1.000
_cell.length_b   1.000
_cell.length_c   1.000
_cell.angle_alpha   90.00
_cell.angle_beta   90.00
_cell.angle_gamma   90.00
#
_symmetry.space_group_name_H-M   'P 1'
#
loop_
_entity.id
_entity.type
_entity.pdbx_description
1 polymer ?
#
loop_
_entity_poly.entity_id
_entity_poly.type
_entity_poly.pdbx_seq_one_letter_code
_entity_poly.pdbx_strand_id
1 'polypeptide(L)'
;MVPGLKVLVFLSLHLLQGVKSSMVHLNNNGYEGVVIAINPSVPEDDRLIQSIKEMVTQASTYLFEASKGRFYFRNVSILVPMTWKSKSEYLTPKQESYDKVGVTFLS
;
A
#
# COMPACT_ATOMS: atom_id res chain seq x y z
N MET A 1 -13.23 -34.88 -30.47
CA MET A 1 -13.00 -33.59 -29.78
C MET A 1 -13.68 -33.69 -28.41
N VAL A 2 -12.93 -33.79 -27.31
CA VAL A 2 -13.47 -34.21 -25.99
C VAL A 2 -14.02 -33.00 -25.23
N PRO A 3 -15.36 -32.81 -25.14
CA PRO A 3 -15.96 -31.62 -24.53
C PRO A 3 -15.65 -31.47 -23.04
N GLY A 4 -15.45 -32.59 -22.32
CA GLY A 4 -15.11 -32.60 -20.89
C GLY A 4 -13.77 -31.94 -20.57
N LEU A 5 -12.79 -32.01 -21.47
CA LEU A 5 -11.48 -31.38 -21.25
C LEU A 5 -11.59 -29.86 -21.28
N LYS A 6 -12.43 -29.30 -22.16
CA LYS A 6 -12.69 -27.86 -22.20
C LYS A 6 -13.36 -27.38 -20.92
N VAL A 7 -14.38 -28.10 -20.44
CA VAL A 7 -15.09 -27.75 -19.20
C VAL A 7 -14.13 -27.77 -18.00
N LEU A 8 -13.27 -28.79 -17.92
CA LEU A 8 -12.28 -28.91 -16.85
C LEU A 8 -11.26 -27.75 -16.88
N VAL A 9 -10.79 -27.38 -18.07
CA VAL A 9 -9.87 -26.23 -18.25
C VAL A 9 -10.55 -24.92 -17.85
N PHE A 10 -11.79 -24.67 -18.31
CA PHE A 10 -12.54 -23.47 -17.92
C PHE A 10 -12.77 -23.40 -16.41
N LEU A 11 -13.10 -24.53 -15.77
CA LEU A 11 -13.31 -24.60 -14.32
C LEU A 11 -11.99 -24.32 -13.57
N SER A 12 -10.88 -24.89 -14.03
CA SER A 12 -9.55 -24.64 -13.44
C SER A 12 -9.11 -23.18 -13.59
N LEU A 13 -9.41 -22.53 -14.72
CA LEU A 13 -9.12 -21.11 -14.94
C LEU A 13 -9.95 -20.20 -14.03
N HIS A 14 -11.21 -20.55 -13.76
CA HIS A 14 -12.06 -19.80 -12.82
C HIS A 14 -11.56 -19.92 -11.38
N LEU A 15 -11.07 -21.11 -10.99
CA LEU A 15 -10.51 -21.35 -9.65
C LEU A 15 -9.17 -20.62 -9.42
N LEU A 16 -8.46 -20.24 -10.48
CA LEU A 16 -7.20 -19.48 -10.42
C LEU A 16 -7.38 -17.97 -10.21
N GLN A 17 -8.60 -17.42 -10.27
CA GLN A 17 -8.86 -15.97 -10.19
C GLN A 17 -8.70 -15.36 -8.77
N GLY A 18 -8.13 -16.10 -7.82
CA GLY A 18 -8.32 -15.84 -6.39
C GLY A 18 -7.11 -15.47 -5.55
N VAL A 19 -5.94 -15.14 -6.12
CA VAL A 19 -4.80 -14.68 -5.31
C VAL A 19 -4.71 -13.16 -5.36
N LYS A 20 -5.25 -12.50 -4.34
CA LYS A 20 -5.00 -11.07 -4.09
C LYS A 20 -3.53 -10.92 -3.70
N SER A 21 -2.68 -10.61 -4.66
CA SER A 21 -1.29 -10.23 -4.41
C SER A 21 -1.23 -8.92 -3.63
N SER A 22 -0.10 -8.67 -2.95
CA SER A 22 0.19 -7.43 -2.21
C SER A 22 -0.26 -6.19 -2.98
N MET A 23 -0.95 -5.27 -2.28
CA MET A 23 -1.79 -4.17 -2.79
C MET A 23 -1.02 -3.02 -3.47
N VAL A 24 0.26 -3.22 -3.80
CA VAL A 24 1.05 -2.22 -4.52
C VAL A 24 0.83 -2.41 -6.02
N HIS A 25 0.25 -1.40 -6.66
CA HIS A 25 -0.05 -1.40 -8.08
C HIS A 25 0.84 -0.40 -8.82
N LEU A 26 1.36 -0.78 -9.98
CA LEU A 26 2.02 0.15 -10.90
C LEU A 26 0.97 0.68 -11.89
N ASN A 27 0.61 1.95 -11.77
CA ASN A 27 -0.38 2.59 -12.62
C ASN A 27 0.24 3.83 -13.29
N ASN A 28 0.28 3.85 -14.62
CA ASN A 28 0.89 4.92 -15.42
C ASN A 28 2.24 5.34 -14.83
N ASN A 29 3.16 4.39 -14.67
CA ASN A 29 4.52 4.64 -14.17
C ASN A 29 4.64 5.03 -12.68
N GLY A 30 3.53 5.17 -11.96
CA GLY A 30 3.51 5.47 -10.53
C GLY A 30 3.13 4.26 -9.70
N TYR A 31 3.91 3.97 -8.65
CA TYR A 31 3.51 3.01 -7.63
C TYR A 31 2.40 3.62 -6.76
N GLU A 32 1.28 2.92 -6.67
CA GLU A 32 0.11 3.23 -5.85
C GLU A 32 -0.11 2.11 -4.83
N GLY A 33 -0.77 2.43 -3.71
CA GLY A 33 -1.06 1.44 -2.66
C GLY A 33 0.16 1.07 -1.81
N VAL A 34 1.20 1.93 -1.78
CA VAL A 34 2.33 1.75 -0.89
C VAL A 34 1.91 2.17 0.52
N VAL A 35 2.13 1.29 1.50
CA VAL A 35 1.72 1.50 2.88
C VAL A 35 2.94 1.43 3.79
N ILE A 36 3.14 2.48 4.60
CA ILE A 36 4.17 2.54 5.64
C ILE A 36 3.47 2.47 6.99
N ALA A 37 3.62 1.35 7.69
CA ALA A 37 3.04 1.18 9.02
C ALA A 37 4.05 1.54 10.11
N ILE A 38 3.63 2.40 11.05
CA ILE A 38 4.41 2.68 12.26
C ILE A 38 4.08 1.60 13.29
N ASN A 39 5.11 1.01 13.89
CA ASN A 39 4.91 0.01 14.94
C ASN A 39 4.31 0.67 16.19
N PRO A 40 3.27 0.10 16.84
CA PRO A 40 2.66 0.69 18.04
C PRO A 40 3.59 0.89 19.24
N SER A 41 4.74 0.20 19.26
CA SER A 41 5.78 0.35 20.29
C SER A 41 6.65 1.59 20.09
N VAL A 42 6.56 2.26 18.93
CA VAL A 42 7.27 3.51 18.66
C VAL A 42 6.52 4.65 19.35
N PRO A 43 7.17 5.41 20.24
CA PRO A 43 6.54 6.55 20.89
C PRO A 43 6.21 7.65 19.87
N GLU A 44 5.14 8.41 20.16
CA GLU A 44 4.72 9.55 19.34
C GLU A 44 5.78 10.65 19.33
N ASP A 45 6.24 11.04 18.12
CA ASP A 45 7.07 12.21 17.86
C ASP A 45 6.40 13.02 16.75
N ASP A 46 6.13 14.30 17.02
CA ASP A 46 5.47 15.23 16.09
C ASP A 46 6.22 15.37 14.75
N ARG A 47 7.51 15.05 14.72
CA ARG A 47 8.34 15.11 13.51
C ARG A 47 8.34 13.81 12.71
N LEU A 48 7.97 12.67 13.29
CA LEU A 48 8.14 11.36 12.65
C LEU A 48 7.35 11.28 11.33
N ILE A 49 6.10 11.74 11.33
CA ILE A 49 5.26 11.75 10.13
C ILE A 49 5.89 12.62 9.03
N GLN A 50 6.41 13.79 9.42
CA GLN A 50 7.07 14.71 8.49
C GLN A 50 8.35 14.11 7.91
N SER A 51 9.18 13.48 8.75
CA SER A 51 10.39 12.79 8.31
C SER A 51 10.08 11.60 7.38
N ILE A 52 9.01 10.85 7.62
CA ILE A 52 8.57 9.78 6.70
C ILE A 52 8.15 10.38 5.35
N LYS A 53 7.39 11.48 5.34
CA LYS A 53 7.01 12.18 4.10
C LYS A 53 8.26 12.60 3.30
N GLU A 54 9.21 13.24 3.97
CA GLU A 54 10.47 13.68 3.34
C GLU A 54 11.27 12.50 2.78
N MET A 55 11.42 11.43 3.55
CA MET A 55 12.09 10.21 3.12
C MET A 55 11.42 9.59 1.87
N VAL A 56 10.08 9.51 1.85
CA VAL A 56 9.33 8.97 0.70
C VAL A 56 9.50 9.87 -0.53
N THR A 57 9.45 11.19 -0.36
CA THR A 57 9.67 12.13 -1.45
C THR A 57 11.07 11.96 -2.04
N GLN A 58 12.10 11.91 -1.20
CA GLN A 58 13.49 11.71 -1.66
C GLN A 58 13.67 10.36 -2.36
N ALA A 59 13.11 9.28 -1.80
CA ALA A 59 13.15 7.96 -2.42
C ALA A 59 12.43 7.93 -3.77
N SER A 60 11.31 8.64 -3.90
CA SER A 60 10.56 8.78 -5.15
C SER A 60 11.38 9.51 -6.22
N THR A 61 12.03 10.62 -5.86
CA THR A 61 12.94 11.36 -6.76
C THR A 61 14.09 10.47 -7.22
N TYR A 62 14.75 9.78 -6.28
CA TYR A 62 15.85 8.87 -6.61
C TYR A 62 15.41 7.76 -7.55
N LEU A 63 14.27 7.12 -7.27
CA LEU A 63 13.71 6.07 -8.13
C LEU A 63 13.39 6.59 -9.54
N PHE A 64 12.86 7.82 -9.64
CA PHE A 64 12.57 8.46 -10.91
C PHE A 64 13.83 8.68 -11.73
N GLU A 65 14.88 9.23 -11.12
CA GLU A 65 16.16 9.47 -11.77
C GLU A 65 16.85 8.16 -12.19
N ALA A 66 16.93 7.19 -11.27
CA ALA A 66 17.55 5.88 -11.51
C ALA A 66 16.83 5.09 -12.61
N SER A 67 15.52 5.26 -12.72
CA SER A 67 14.69 4.64 -13.76
C SER A 67 14.63 5.45 -15.07
N LYS A 68 15.39 6.54 -15.20
CA LYS A 68 15.40 7.45 -16.36
C LYS A 68 14.03 8.08 -16.63
N GLY A 69 13.39 8.55 -15.58
CA GLY A 69 12.11 9.25 -15.60
C GLY A 69 10.89 8.34 -15.73
N ARG A 70 10.98 7.10 -15.23
CA ARG A 70 9.94 6.08 -15.47
C ARG A 70 9.17 5.64 -14.26
N PHE A 71 9.75 5.61 -13.07
CA PHE A 71 9.08 5.07 -11.89
C PHE A 71 9.16 6.04 -10.73
N TYR A 72 8.08 6.16 -9.98
CA TYR A 72 8.00 7.03 -8.82
C TYR A 72 6.91 6.51 -7.87
N PHE A 73 6.95 6.94 -6.61
CA PHE A 73 5.83 6.71 -5.69
C PHE A 73 4.77 7.78 -5.94
N ARG A 74 3.57 7.35 -6.33
CA ARG A 74 2.43 8.24 -6.62
C ARG A 74 1.58 8.47 -5.38
N ASN A 75 1.15 7.38 -4.72
CA ASN A 75 0.31 7.45 -3.54
C ASN A 75 0.87 6.52 -2.45
N VAL A 76 1.20 7.11 -1.31
CA VAL A 76 1.76 6.42 -0.15
C VAL A 76 0.93 6.77 1.07
N SER A 77 0.42 5.75 1.76
CA SER A 77 -0.35 5.92 2.99
C SER A 77 0.52 5.58 4.19
N ILE A 78 0.49 6.43 5.22
CA ILE A 78 1.16 6.19 6.50
C ILE A 78 0.12 5.72 7.50
N LEU A 79 0.30 4.51 8.05
CA LEU A 79 -0.58 3.99 9.09
C LEU A 79 -0.06 4.40 10.46
N VAL A 80 -0.85 5.23 11.14
CA VAL A 80 -0.55 5.72 12.48
C VAL A 80 -1.11 4.73 13.52
N PRO A 81 -0.38 4.40 14.59
CA PRO A 81 -0.86 3.48 15.61
C PRO A 81 -2.04 4.06 16.39
N MET A 82 -2.98 3.21 16.79
CA MET A 82 -4.05 3.61 17.72
C MET A 82 -3.56 4.00 19.12
N THR A 83 -2.32 3.64 19.47
CA THR A 83 -1.70 4.00 20.76
C THR A 83 -1.31 5.48 20.83
N TRP A 84 -1.24 6.18 19.70
CA TRP A 84 -0.95 7.61 19.64
C TRP A 84 -2.20 8.45 19.91
N LYS A 85 -2.01 9.71 20.29
CA LYS A 85 -3.15 10.60 20.55
C LYS A 85 -3.90 10.91 19.25
N SER A 86 -5.22 10.89 19.32
CA SER A 86 -6.05 11.28 18.17
C SER A 86 -5.82 12.75 17.84
N LYS A 87 -5.39 13.04 16.62
CA LYS A 87 -5.26 14.40 16.05
C LYS A 87 -6.22 14.55 14.88
N SER A 88 -6.75 15.75 14.68
CA SER A 88 -7.62 16.06 13.52
C SER A 88 -6.91 15.86 12.18
N GLU A 89 -5.58 15.93 12.21
CA GLU A 89 -4.69 15.71 11.08
C GLU A 89 -4.61 14.25 10.67
N TYR A 90 -5.24 13.30 11.37
CA TYR A 90 -5.22 11.87 11.04
C TYR A 90 -6.60 11.51 10.44
N LEU A 91 -6.62 10.93 9.22
CA LEU A 91 -7.81 10.41 8.51
C LEU A 91 -8.77 9.63 9.43
N THR A 92 -10.04 9.47 9.05
CA THR A 92 -10.82 8.37 9.61
C THR A 92 -10.25 7.02 9.12
N PRO A 93 -10.33 5.94 9.92
CA PRO A 93 -9.89 4.64 9.50
C PRO A 93 -10.47 4.12 8.18
N LYS A 94 -9.63 3.85 7.17
CA LYS A 94 -9.96 2.97 6.04
C LYS A 94 -9.29 1.63 6.32
N GLN A 95 -10.00 0.51 6.31
CA GLN A 95 -9.35 -0.77 6.61
C GLN A 95 -8.49 -1.22 5.41
N GLU A 96 -7.17 -1.22 5.58
CA GLU A 96 -6.29 -2.12 4.82
C GLU A 96 -5.62 -3.06 5.83
N SER A 97 -5.86 -4.36 5.65
CA SER A 97 -5.57 -5.38 6.67
C SER A 97 -4.07 -5.64 6.79
N TYR A 98 -3.51 -5.35 7.96
CA TYR A 98 -2.25 -5.93 8.47
C TYR A 98 -2.54 -7.08 9.46
N ASP A 99 -3.71 -7.73 9.38
CA ASP A 99 -4.13 -8.83 10.26
C ASP A 99 -4.62 -8.46 11.68
N LYS A 100 -5.41 -7.38 11.79
CA LYS A 100 -6.29 -6.96 12.92
C LYS A 100 -5.83 -5.69 13.66
N VAL A 101 -6.00 -4.52 13.06
CA VAL A 101 -6.30 -3.28 13.81
C VAL A 101 -7.06 -2.34 12.87
N GLY A 102 -7.97 -1.50 13.37
CA GLY A 102 -8.59 -0.43 12.57
C GLY A 102 -7.56 0.65 12.19
N VAL A 103 -7.51 1.04 10.92
CA VAL A 103 -6.37 1.76 10.34
C VAL A 103 -6.79 3.12 9.76
N THR A 104 -6.25 4.23 10.26
CA THR A 104 -6.41 5.62 9.74
C THR A 104 -5.47 5.95 8.59
N PHE A 105 -6.04 6.47 7.49
CA PHE A 105 -5.33 6.87 6.26
C PHE A 105 -4.97 8.35 6.28
N LEU A 106 -3.85 8.76 5.70
CA LEU A 106 -3.61 10.16 5.36
C LEU A 106 -3.36 10.27 3.87
N SER A 107 -4.27 10.94 3.15
CA SER A 107 -4.13 11.33 1.75
C SER A 107 -3.55 12.73 1.64
#